data_AF-A0A2S8F4M6-F1
#
_entry.id   AF-A0A2S8F4M6-F1
#
_cell.length_a   1.000
_cell.length_b   1.000
_cell.length_c   1.000
_cell.angle_alpha   90.00
_cell.angle_beta   90.00
_cell.angle_gamma   90.00
#
_symmetry.space_group_name_H-M   'P 1'
#
loop_
_entity.id
_entity.type
_entity.pdbx_description
1 polymer ?
#
loop_
_entity_poly.entity_id
_entity_poly.type
_entity_poly.pdbx_seq_one_letter_code
_entity_poly.pdbx_strand_id
1 'polypeptide(L)'
;MRRRFLKWIAGSFAIGSFAALGHGWLSPSLSMAVDTANLQQTLEKGLYARLPVQFEFIAAVIFLVEQDKIPLKLVYSTFKWAQQYDKGRRYYYFEIGMRKRAARIGVEI
;
A
#
# COMPACT_ATOMS: atom_id res chain seq x y z
N MET A 1 20.09 -4.34 -19.66
CA MET A 1 19.27 -5.56 -19.81
C MET A 1 17.86 -5.15 -20.21
N ARG A 2 17.46 -5.46 -21.45
CA ARG A 2 16.16 -5.16 -22.05
C ARG A 2 15.23 -6.38 -21.88
N ARG A 3 13.91 -6.13 -22.01
CA ARG A 3 12.80 -7.07 -22.26
C ARG A 3 12.23 -7.67 -20.96
N ARG A 4 10.92 -7.63 -20.67
CA ARG A 4 9.73 -7.74 -21.52
C ARG A 4 8.53 -7.07 -20.85
N PHE A 5 7.94 -6.10 -21.52
CA PHE A 5 6.54 -5.70 -21.36
C PHE A 5 5.66 -6.82 -21.96
N LEU A 6 4.79 -7.44 -21.17
CA LEU A 6 3.67 -8.21 -21.72
C LEU A 6 2.40 -7.37 -21.62
N LYS A 7 1.95 -6.97 -22.80
CA LYS A 7 0.59 -6.51 -23.12
C LYS A 7 -0.41 -7.67 -22.98
N TRP A 8 -1.69 -7.30 -23.05
CA TRP A 8 -2.90 -8.10 -23.31
C TRP A 8 -3.79 -8.36 -22.08
N ILE A 9 -4.78 -7.47 -21.89
CA ILE A 9 -6.16 -7.90 -21.65
C ILE A 9 -7.05 -7.03 -22.55
N ALA A 10 -7.42 -7.61 -23.69
CA ALA A 10 -8.63 -7.24 -24.39
C ALA A 10 -9.78 -7.92 -23.65
N GLY A 11 -10.81 -7.15 -23.30
CA GLY A 11 -11.97 -7.63 -22.57
C GLY A 11 -13.04 -6.56 -22.58
N SER A 12 -13.74 -6.46 -23.71
CA SER A 12 -14.97 -5.69 -23.82
C SER A 12 -16.00 -6.24 -22.84
N PHE A 13 -16.47 -5.41 -21.92
CA PHE A 13 -17.73 -5.62 -21.21
C PHE A 13 -18.55 -4.34 -21.35
N ALA A 14 -19.47 -4.37 -22.31
CA ALA A 14 -20.67 -3.56 -22.27
C ALA A 14 -21.74 -4.39 -21.54
N ILE A 15 -22.47 -3.76 -20.61
CA ILE A 15 -23.73 -4.08 -19.90
C ILE A 15 -23.57 -3.31 -18.59
N GLY A 16 -24.45 -2.45 -18.09
CA GLY A 16 -25.78 -2.01 -18.43
C GLY A 16 -26.19 -1.10 -17.27
N SER A 17 -26.94 -0.04 -17.57
CA SER A 17 -27.41 0.92 -16.56
C SER A 17 -28.36 0.23 -15.57
N PHE A 18 -28.11 0.33 -14.27
CA PHE A 18 -29.14 0.16 -13.25
C PHE A 18 -28.89 1.14 -12.10
N ALA A 19 -29.68 2.21 -12.09
CA ALA A 19 -29.85 3.06 -10.94
C ALA A 19 -30.59 2.27 -9.84
N ALA A 20 -30.02 2.22 -8.64
CA ALA A 20 -30.74 1.88 -7.42
C ALA A 20 -30.34 2.89 -6.34
N LEU A 21 -31.29 3.78 -6.04
CA LEU A 21 -31.30 4.66 -4.88
C LEU A 21 -31.44 3.81 -3.61
N GLY A 22 -30.72 4.13 -2.52
CA GLY A 22 -31.06 3.59 -1.21
C GLY A 22 -29.93 3.54 -0.19
N HIS A 23 -29.86 4.58 0.64
CA HIS A 23 -29.36 4.64 2.02
C HIS A 23 -28.34 3.60 2.54
N GLY A 24 -27.14 4.09 2.82
CA GLY A 24 -26.14 3.45 3.67
C GLY A 24 -24.88 4.30 3.81
N TRP A 25 -25.03 5.59 4.15
CA TRP A 25 -23.88 6.47 4.34
C TRP A 25 -23.16 6.11 5.65
N LEU A 26 -21.93 5.63 5.51
CA LEU A 26 -20.80 5.78 6.44
C LEU A 26 -20.87 4.97 7.75
N SER A 27 -20.84 3.65 7.64
CA SER A 27 -20.13 2.86 8.65
C SER A 27 -18.66 2.77 8.21
N PRO A 28 -17.67 3.24 9.00
CA PRO A 28 -16.27 2.87 8.76
C PRO A 28 -16.23 1.34 8.76
N SER A 29 -15.72 0.75 7.69
CA SER A 29 -15.62 -0.69 7.57
C SER A 29 -14.67 -1.19 8.65
N LEU A 30 -15.23 -1.77 9.73
CA LEU A 30 -14.45 -2.43 10.79
C LEU A 30 -13.42 -3.41 10.19
N SER A 31 -13.75 -4.01 9.05
CA SER A 31 -12.85 -4.85 8.26
C SER A 31 -11.55 -4.15 7.84
N MET A 32 -11.62 -2.89 7.43
CA MET A 32 -10.46 -2.14 6.93
C MET A 32 -9.49 -1.80 8.08
N ALA A 33 -10.00 -1.48 9.27
CA ALA A 33 -9.18 -1.26 10.46
C ALA A 33 -8.47 -2.54 10.95
N VAL A 34 -9.11 -3.71 10.83
CA VAL A 34 -8.48 -5.01 11.15
C VAL A 34 -7.38 -5.33 10.13
N ASP A 35 -7.62 -5.05 8.86
CA ASP A 35 -6.64 -5.26 7.80
C ASP A 35 -5.41 -4.33 7.95
N THR A 36 -5.61 -3.07 8.36
CA THR A 36 -4.49 -2.13 8.58
C THR A 36 -3.69 -2.44 9.84
N ALA A 37 -4.33 -2.89 10.92
CA ALA A 37 -3.63 -3.37 12.10
C ALA A 37 -2.75 -4.60 11.77
N ASN A 38 -3.23 -5.51 10.94
CA ASN A 38 -2.44 -6.65 10.45
C ASN A 38 -1.28 -6.18 9.54
N LEU A 39 -1.55 -5.21 8.66
CA LEU A 39 -0.52 -4.61 7.82
C LEU A 39 0.59 -3.97 8.65
N GLN A 40 0.27 -3.25 9.72
CA GLN A 40 1.25 -2.63 10.60
C GLN A 40 2.24 -3.64 11.16
N GLN A 41 1.72 -4.67 11.82
CA GLN A 41 2.57 -5.72 12.40
C GLN A 41 3.39 -6.44 11.33
N THR A 42 2.81 -6.63 10.14
CA THR A 42 3.51 -7.23 8.99
C THR A 42 4.69 -6.38 8.54
N LEU A 43 4.51 -5.07 8.44
CA LEU A 43 5.58 -4.15 8.03
C LEU A 43 6.66 -4.04 9.12
N GLU A 44 6.28 -3.82 10.37
CA GLU A 44 7.23 -3.67 11.48
C GLU A 44 8.14 -4.91 11.62
N LYS A 45 7.54 -6.10 11.64
CA LYS A 45 8.28 -7.37 11.75
C LYS A 45 9.02 -7.71 10.47
N GLY A 46 8.37 -7.55 9.32
CA GLY A 46 8.93 -7.94 8.03
C GLY A 46 10.09 -7.07 7.55
N LEU A 47 10.10 -5.79 7.95
CA LEU A 47 11.17 -4.83 7.67
C LEU A 47 12.25 -4.80 8.75
N TYR A 48 12.05 -5.52 9.87
CA TYR A 48 12.90 -5.46 11.06
C TYR A 48 13.03 -4.03 11.60
N ALA A 49 11.91 -3.31 11.71
CA ALA A 49 11.89 -2.00 12.35
C ALA A 49 12.22 -2.13 13.85
N ARG A 50 13.08 -1.24 14.36
CA ARG A 50 13.58 -1.26 15.75
C ARG A 50 13.61 0.11 16.42
N LEU A 51 13.67 1.18 15.64
CA LEU A 51 13.79 2.54 16.17
C LEU A 51 12.42 3.21 16.19
N PRO A 52 12.15 4.12 17.15
CA PRO A 52 10.89 4.85 17.24
C PRO A 52 10.53 5.58 15.94
N VAL A 53 11.51 6.26 15.33
CA VAL A 53 11.35 6.94 14.02
C VAL A 53 10.91 5.99 12.90
N GLN A 54 11.29 4.72 12.97
CA GLN A 54 10.90 3.73 11.96
C GLN A 54 9.45 3.32 12.12
N PHE A 55 8.99 3.18 13.37
CA PHE A 55 7.59 2.93 13.69
C PHE A 55 6.70 4.12 13.31
N GLU A 56 7.14 5.34 13.58
CA GLU A 56 6.44 6.57 13.18
C GLU A 56 6.25 6.64 11.65
N PHE A 57 7.30 6.34 10.89
CA PHE A 57 7.19 6.30 9.43
C PHE A 57 6.19 5.23 8.95
N ILE A 58 6.22 4.03 9.54
CA ILE A 58 5.27 2.95 9.20
C ILE A 58 3.83 3.38 9.55
N ALA A 59 3.62 4.01 10.70
CA ALA A 59 2.31 4.53 11.11
C ALA A 59 1.81 5.60 10.13
N ALA A 60 2.67 6.52 9.68
CA ALA A 60 2.32 7.52 8.66
C ALA A 60 1.89 6.88 7.34
N VAL A 61 2.60 5.84 6.88
CA VAL A 61 2.21 5.09 5.68
C VAL A 61 0.82 4.46 5.84
N ILE A 62 0.53 3.88 7.00
CA ILE A 62 -0.75 3.21 7.25
C ILE A 62 -1.89 4.22 7.33
N PHE A 63 -1.67 5.34 8.01
CA PHE A 63 -2.62 6.43 8.04
C PHE A 63 -2.99 6.92 6.62
N LEU A 64 -1.99 7.04 5.74
CA LEU A 64 -2.24 7.41 4.34
C LEU A 64 -2.95 6.32 3.53
N VAL A 65 -2.83 5.05 3.92
CA VAL A 65 -3.61 3.94 3.34
C VAL A 65 -5.05 3.98 3.82
N GLU A 66 -5.28 4.21 5.11
CA GLU A 66 -6.63 4.34 5.71
C GLU A 66 -7.41 5.51 5.10
N GLN A 67 -6.71 6.57 4.69
CA GLN A 67 -7.27 7.72 3.98
C GLN A 67 -7.42 7.51 2.46
N ASP A 68 -7.14 6.31 1.95
CA ASP A 68 -7.11 6.00 0.51
C ASP A 68 -6.17 6.91 -0.31
N LYS A 69 -5.20 7.59 0.33
CA LYS A 69 -4.19 8.40 -0.35
C LYS A 69 -3.11 7.54 -0.99
N ILE A 70 -2.76 6.44 -0.34
CA ILE A 70 -1.81 5.45 -0.85
C ILE A 70 -2.52 4.12 -1.01
N PRO A 71 -2.53 3.52 -2.22
CA PRO A 71 -3.17 2.23 -2.40
C PRO A 71 -2.39 1.12 -1.68
N LEU A 72 -3.11 0.28 -0.94
CA LEU A 72 -2.57 -0.87 -0.21
C LEU A 72 -1.65 -1.77 -1.06
N LYS A 73 -2.02 -1.97 -2.34
CA LYS A 73 -1.22 -2.74 -3.31
C LYS A 73 0.17 -2.14 -3.54
N LEU A 74 0.30 -0.80 -3.53
CA LEU A 74 1.59 -0.12 -3.67
C LEU A 74 2.47 -0.39 -2.46
N VAL A 75 1.92 -0.32 -1.25
CA VAL A 75 2.64 -0.65 -0.01
C VAL A 75 3.15 -2.09 -0.05
N TYR A 76 2.28 -3.07 -0.32
CA TYR A 76 2.69 -4.48 -0.40
C TYR A 76 3.72 -4.76 -1.48
N SER A 77 3.57 -4.16 -2.67
CA SER A 77 4.54 -4.33 -3.74
C SER A 77 5.92 -3.76 -3.40
N THR A 78 5.95 -2.67 -2.63
CA THR A 78 7.19 -2.03 -2.16
C THR A 78 7.81 -2.83 -1.02
N PHE A 79 6.98 -3.33 -0.11
CA PHE A 79 7.38 -4.25 0.95
C PHE A 79 8.03 -5.53 0.39
N LYS A 80 7.37 -6.20 -0.56
CA LYS A 80 7.93 -7.40 -1.22
C LYS A 80 9.25 -7.11 -1.94
N TRP A 81 9.39 -5.94 -2.54
CA TRP A 81 10.66 -5.51 -3.14
C TRP A 81 11.74 -5.30 -2.07
N ALA A 82 11.42 -4.62 -0.97
CA ALA A 82 12.33 -4.39 0.14
C ALA A 82 12.79 -5.69 0.83
N GLN A 83 11.96 -6.73 0.86
CA GLN A 83 12.30 -8.04 1.43
C GLN A 83 13.41 -8.78 0.66
N GLN A 84 13.71 -8.40 -0.59
CA GLN A 84 14.79 -8.99 -1.39
C GLN A 84 16.19 -8.59 -0.87
N TYR A 85 16.26 -7.56 -0.02
CA TYR A 85 17.50 -7.07 0.56
C TYR A 85 17.80 -7.70 1.93
N ASP A 86 19.05 -7.55 2.37
CA ASP A 86 19.50 -8.03 3.68
C ASP A 86 18.64 -7.48 4.81
N LYS A 87 18.42 -8.32 5.84
CA LYS A 87 17.52 -8.03 6.97
C LYS A 87 17.74 -6.64 7.59
N GLY A 88 19.00 -6.25 7.81
CA GLY A 88 19.34 -4.95 8.39
C GLY A 88 19.11 -3.73 7.49
N ARG A 89 18.82 -3.95 6.20
CA ARG A 89 18.63 -2.88 5.20
C ARG A 89 17.19 -2.75 4.68
N ARG A 90 16.32 -3.72 4.98
CA ARG A 90 14.95 -3.78 4.45
C ARG A 90 14.15 -2.53 4.73
N TYR A 91 14.18 -2.05 5.98
CA TYR A 91 13.51 -0.80 6.36
C TYR A 91 13.97 0.37 5.48
N TYR A 92 15.27 0.61 5.37
CA TYR A 92 15.80 1.75 4.60
C TYR A 92 15.41 1.69 3.12
N TYR A 93 15.47 0.50 2.51
CA TYR A 93 15.01 0.34 1.12
C TYR A 93 13.51 0.56 1.00
N PHE A 94 12.72 0.05 1.95
CA PHE A 94 11.28 0.29 1.98
C PHE A 94 10.95 1.77 2.08
N GLU A 95 11.56 2.51 3.01
CA GLU A 95 11.36 3.94 3.20
C GLU A 95 11.66 4.73 1.91
N ILE A 96 12.85 4.53 1.34
CA ILE A 96 13.27 5.17 0.09
C ILE A 96 12.30 4.81 -1.05
N GLY A 97 11.94 3.54 -1.16
CA GLY A 97 11.02 3.03 -2.18
C GLY A 97 9.63 3.64 -2.05
N MET A 98 9.11 3.74 -0.83
CA MET A 98 7.80 4.29 -0.52
C MET A 98 7.75 5.77 -0.81
N ARG A 99 8.69 6.57 -0.30
CA ARG A 99 8.75 8.01 -0.59
C ARG A 99 8.80 8.29 -2.08
N LYS A 100 9.67 7.56 -2.81
CA LYS A 100 9.79 7.72 -4.27
C LYS A 100 8.52 7.33 -5.03
N ARG A 101 7.83 6.26 -4.61
CA ARG A 101 6.61 5.78 -5.28
C ARG A 101 5.40 6.63 -4.92
N ALA A 102 5.30 7.10 -3.69
CA ALA A 102 4.27 8.03 -3.24
C ALA A 102 4.40 9.40 -3.93
N ALA A 103 5.62 9.93 -4.06
CA ALA A 103 5.86 11.16 -4.80
C ALA A 103 5.39 11.10 -6.26
N ARG A 104 5.45 9.92 -6.90
CA ARG A 104 4.94 9.73 -8.28
C ARG A 104 3.42 9.83 -8.40
N ILE A 105 2.70 9.60 -7.31
CA ILE A 105 1.24 9.74 -7.25
C ILE A 105 0.84 11.06 -6.55
N GLY A 106 1.80 11.97 -6.30
CA GLY A 106 1.55 13.27 -5.69
C GLY A 106 1.32 13.25 -4.18
N VAL A 107 1.79 12.21 -3.49
CA VAL A 107 1.67 12.07 -2.03
C VAL A 107 3.05 12.18 -1.37
N GLU A 108 3.15 12.99 -0.33
CA GLU A 108 4.33 13.13 0.53
C GLU A 108 4.12 12.35 1.85
N ILE A 109 5.19 11.74 2.37
CA ILE A 109 5.19 10.90 3.58
C ILE A 109 6.30 11.36 4.51
#